data_AF-A0A066X766-F1
#
_entry.id   AF-A0A066X766-F1
#
_cell.length_a   1.000
_cell.length_b   1.000
_cell.length_c   1.000
_cell.angle_alpha   90.00
_cell.angle_beta   90.00
_cell.angle_gamma   90.00
#
_symmetry.space_group_name_H-M   'P 1'
#
loop_
_entity.id
_entity.type
_entity.pdbx_description
1 polymer ?
#
loop_
_entity_poly.entity_id
_entity_poly.type
_entity_poly.pdbx_seq_one_letter_code
_entity_poly.pdbx_strand_id
1 'polypeptide(L)'
;MAPASLPVVKLVPSPLGSPEFEAQRQTLIEEFSAKVPQAYHVPSSTIDQPPQNVMSVPRECGILSTEEIDITENFDAVALAAAIAQKKFTAVAVATAFAKRAIIAHQLTCCLTEWFMDEAIDQAKALDEHLAKTGKTVGPLHGVPISVKEMIPLAGHHSSLGFLITRHIDDKDSHMMAILRHAGAVFYCKTAQPQGVMHLETVSLYGRVLNPFNINLTAGGSTGGGAALLAMRGSVLSMGTDIGGSIRAPAGFCGLYGFKATSYTLPTRDFVGPSGFAAELNILGSTGPLGVLLRDMDFFVSVLKQRNHIWMTRA
;
A
#
# COMPACT_ATOMS: atom_id res chain seq x y z
N MET A 1 7.95 25.73 17.71
CA MET A 1 6.87 25.73 16.69
C MET A 1 6.44 24.29 16.54
N ALA A 2 5.14 23.98 16.64
CA ALA A 2 4.66 22.64 16.31
C ALA A 2 5.09 22.32 14.87
N PRO A 3 5.58 21.10 14.58
CA PRO A 3 5.89 20.74 13.20
C PRO A 3 4.64 20.95 12.35
N ALA A 4 4.80 21.59 11.18
CA ALA A 4 3.69 21.77 10.26
C ALA A 4 3.14 20.39 9.87
N SER A 5 1.84 20.18 10.01
CA SER A 5 1.18 18.94 9.58
C SER A 5 1.50 18.65 8.12
N LEU A 6 1.64 17.37 7.75
CA LEU A 6 1.90 16.97 6.38
C LEU A 6 0.82 17.56 5.45
N PRO A 7 1.18 18.31 4.39
CA PRO A 7 0.21 18.92 3.51
C PRO A 7 -0.44 17.85 2.62
N VAL A 8 -1.77 17.77 2.62
CA VAL A 8 -2.53 16.82 1.79
C VAL A 8 -3.64 17.56 1.06
N VAL A 9 -3.76 17.32 -0.25
CA VAL A 9 -4.83 17.86 -1.09
C VAL A 9 -6.20 17.44 -0.54
N LYS A 10 -7.06 18.42 -0.27
CA LYS A 10 -8.43 18.22 0.21
C LYS A 10 -9.39 19.07 -0.61
N LEU A 11 -10.16 18.43 -1.49
CA LEU A 11 -11.13 19.13 -2.36
C LEU A 11 -12.51 19.28 -1.71
N VAL A 12 -12.86 18.35 -0.81
CA VAL A 12 -14.16 18.33 -0.13
C VAL A 12 -13.89 18.26 1.38
N PRO A 13 -14.57 19.08 2.20
CA PRO A 13 -14.49 18.97 3.65
C PRO A 13 -14.86 17.56 4.11
N SER A 14 -14.16 17.05 5.12
CA SER A 14 -14.57 15.82 5.80
C SER A 14 -15.81 16.10 6.65
N PRO A 15 -16.76 15.16 6.74
CA PRO A 15 -17.82 15.25 7.75
C PRO A 15 -17.18 15.28 9.15
N LEU A 16 -17.73 16.10 10.05
CA LEU A 16 -17.25 16.26 11.42
C LEU A 16 -17.95 15.28 12.36
N GLY A 17 -17.18 14.65 13.24
CA GLY A 17 -17.66 13.83 14.35
C GLY A 17 -17.84 14.61 15.65
N SER A 18 -17.97 13.89 16.77
CA SER A 18 -17.96 14.50 18.10
C SER A 18 -16.59 15.13 18.41
N PRO A 19 -16.50 16.06 19.39
CA PRO A 19 -15.21 16.61 19.82
C PRO A 19 -14.18 15.54 20.21
N GLU A 20 -14.61 14.46 20.86
CA GLU A 20 -13.74 13.34 21.26
C GLU A 20 -13.25 12.56 20.04
N PHE A 21 -14.12 12.33 19.05
CA PHE A 21 -13.75 11.67 17.80
C PHE A 21 -12.73 12.51 17.03
N GLU A 22 -12.96 13.82 16.89
CA GLU A 22 -12.03 14.71 16.17
C GLU A 22 -10.68 14.83 16.89
N ALA A 23 -10.66 14.85 18.22
CA ALA A 23 -9.42 14.83 18.99
C ALA A 23 -8.59 13.57 18.69
N GLN A 24 -9.21 12.38 18.72
CA GLN A 24 -8.52 11.12 18.39
C GLN A 24 -8.06 11.09 16.94
N ARG A 25 -8.92 11.52 16.00
CA ARG A 25 -8.59 11.59 14.58
C ARG A 25 -7.41 12.53 14.33
N GLN A 26 -7.37 13.68 15.00
CA GLN A 26 -6.29 14.64 14.89
C GLN A 26 -4.96 14.06 15.41
N THR A 27 -4.98 13.34 16.54
CA THR A 27 -3.80 12.62 17.03
C THR A 27 -3.25 11.63 15.99
N LEU A 28 -4.10 10.85 15.32
CA LEU A 28 -3.65 9.93 14.25
C LEU A 28 -2.99 10.65 13.07
N ILE A 29 -3.56 11.79 12.66
CA ILE A 29 -3.01 12.62 11.57
C ILE A 29 -1.66 13.21 11.96
N GLU A 30 -1.51 13.65 13.21
CA GLU A 30 -0.25 14.17 13.76
C GLU A 30 0.81 13.08 13.89
N GLU A 31 0.46 11.89 14.39
CA GLU A 31 1.35 10.73 14.46
C GLU A 31 1.83 10.30 13.07
N PHE A 32 0.96 10.30 12.06
CA PHE A 32 1.36 10.04 10.68
C PHE A 32 2.29 11.13 10.16
N SER A 33 1.94 12.41 10.36
CA SER A 33 2.72 13.56 9.89
C SER A 33 4.11 13.61 10.51
N ALA A 34 4.23 13.28 11.80
CA ALA A 34 5.50 13.29 12.53
C ALA A 34 6.54 12.29 11.98
N LYS A 35 6.08 11.25 11.28
CA LYS A 35 6.98 10.27 10.64
C LYS A 35 7.59 10.83 9.35
N VAL A 36 6.99 11.84 8.73
CA VAL A 36 7.40 12.31 7.39
C VAL A 36 8.41 13.45 7.50
N PRO A 37 9.63 13.29 6.94
CA PRO A 37 10.59 14.38 6.88
C PRO A 37 10.09 15.54 6.01
N GLN A 38 10.36 16.77 6.44
CA GLN A 38 10.03 17.99 5.68
C GLN A 38 10.61 17.97 4.25
N ALA A 39 11.74 17.29 4.04
CA ALA A 39 12.36 17.12 2.72
C ALA A 39 11.48 16.34 1.71
N TYR A 40 10.46 15.62 2.18
CA TYR A 40 9.51 14.89 1.34
C TYR A 40 8.16 15.60 1.20
N HIS A 41 8.03 16.83 1.70
CA HIS A 41 6.82 17.62 1.55
C HIS A 41 6.73 18.18 0.13
N VAL A 42 5.64 17.87 -0.57
CA VAL A 42 5.34 18.45 -1.87
C VAL A 42 5.17 19.97 -1.69
N PRO A 43 5.69 20.81 -2.61
CA PRO A 43 5.59 22.25 -2.49
C PRO A 43 4.15 22.73 -2.25
N SER A 44 3.96 23.65 -1.30
CA SER A 44 2.63 24.18 -0.96
C SER A 44 1.91 24.77 -2.17
N SER A 45 2.63 25.38 -3.12
CA SER A 45 2.05 25.87 -4.37
C SER A 45 1.31 24.78 -5.16
N THR A 46 1.80 23.54 -5.13
CA THR A 46 1.16 22.38 -5.77
C THR A 46 0.00 21.83 -4.94
N ILE A 47 0.08 21.89 -3.60
CA ILE A 47 -0.99 21.39 -2.73
C ILE A 47 -2.18 22.36 -2.66
N ASP A 48 -1.91 23.65 -2.62
CA ASP A 48 -2.93 24.71 -2.53
C ASP A 48 -3.67 24.89 -3.87
N GLN A 49 -3.00 24.61 -4.99
CA GLN A 49 -3.55 24.71 -6.34
C GLN A 49 -3.16 23.47 -7.17
N PRO A 50 -3.69 22.29 -6.83
CA PRO A 50 -3.30 21.05 -7.50
C PRO A 50 -3.87 21.00 -8.91
N PRO A 51 -3.10 20.51 -9.91
CA PRO A 51 -3.64 20.25 -11.23
C PRO A 51 -4.71 19.15 -11.13
N GLN A 52 -5.66 19.15 -12.07
CA GLN A 52 -6.70 18.12 -12.12
C GLN A 52 -6.09 16.72 -12.24
N ASN A 53 -5.07 16.56 -13.08
CA ASN A 53 -4.30 15.33 -13.21
C ASN A 53 -2.96 15.52 -12.49
N VAL A 54 -2.70 14.70 -11.47
CA VAL A 54 -1.50 14.81 -10.61
C VAL A 54 -0.41 13.79 -10.97
N MET A 55 -0.59 13.01 -12.04
CA MET A 55 0.32 11.92 -12.42
C MET A 55 1.75 12.39 -12.73
N SER A 56 1.94 13.64 -13.15
CA SER A 56 3.26 14.19 -13.46
C SER A 56 4.01 14.71 -12.22
N VAL A 57 3.29 15.04 -11.15
CA VAL A 57 3.83 15.73 -9.96
C VAL A 57 5.02 15.01 -9.33
N PRO A 58 5.06 13.66 -9.19
CA PRO A 58 6.25 12.98 -8.65
C PRO A 58 7.55 13.26 -9.41
N ARG A 59 7.48 13.54 -10.72
CA ARG A 59 8.65 13.90 -11.53
C ARG A 59 9.03 15.38 -11.40
N GLU A 60 8.04 16.23 -11.15
CA GLU A 60 8.15 17.69 -11.25
C GLU A 60 8.40 18.37 -9.89
N CYS A 61 8.02 17.72 -8.79
CA CYS A 61 8.10 18.30 -7.45
C CYS A 61 9.52 18.42 -6.86
N GLY A 62 10.54 17.84 -7.51
CA GLY A 62 11.94 17.96 -7.11
C GLY A 62 12.37 17.08 -5.92
N ILE A 63 11.51 16.18 -5.43
CA ILE A 63 11.81 15.30 -4.28
C ILE A 63 12.56 14.02 -4.71
N LEU A 64 12.21 13.46 -5.87
CA LEU A 64 12.81 12.24 -6.39
C LEU A 64 14.03 12.55 -7.24
N SER A 65 15.09 11.76 -7.09
CA SER A 65 16.22 11.77 -8.01
C SER A 65 15.85 11.15 -9.36
N THR A 66 16.66 11.39 -10.40
CA THR A 66 16.48 10.74 -11.72
C THR A 66 16.48 9.21 -11.62
N GLU A 67 17.33 8.64 -10.76
CA GLU A 67 17.39 7.20 -10.53
C GLU A 67 16.13 6.68 -9.82
N GLU A 68 15.62 7.42 -8.82
CA GLU A 68 14.38 7.05 -8.12
C GLU A 68 13.15 7.11 -9.05
N ILE A 69 13.13 8.07 -9.98
CA ILE A 69 12.12 8.13 -11.05
C ILE A 69 12.24 6.91 -11.98
N ASP A 70 13.45 6.56 -12.42
CA ASP A 70 13.68 5.39 -13.28
C ASP A 70 13.22 4.09 -12.61
N ILE A 71 13.63 3.85 -11.36
CA ILE A 71 13.27 2.67 -10.56
C ILE A 71 11.74 2.52 -10.46
N THR A 72 11.03 3.62 -10.23
CA THR A 72 9.58 3.57 -9.98
C THR A 72 8.72 3.55 -11.24
N GLU A 73 9.24 4.01 -12.39
CA GLU A 73 8.44 4.13 -13.63
C GLU A 73 8.73 3.05 -14.67
N ASN A 74 9.97 2.54 -14.73
CA ASN A 74 10.42 1.66 -15.81
C ASN A 74 10.51 0.19 -15.42
N PHE A 75 10.13 -0.14 -14.18
CA PHE A 75 10.16 -1.51 -13.68
C PHE A 75 8.83 -1.88 -13.02
N ASP A 76 8.31 -3.04 -13.39
CA ASP A 76 7.23 -3.70 -12.68
C ASP A 76 7.77 -4.72 -11.66
N ALA A 77 6.91 -5.50 -11.02
CA ALA A 77 7.33 -6.40 -9.96
C ALA A 77 8.29 -7.48 -10.46
N VAL A 78 8.03 -8.03 -11.66
CA VAL A 78 8.89 -9.05 -12.28
C VAL A 78 10.26 -8.47 -12.64
N ALA A 79 10.28 -7.29 -13.27
CA ALA A 79 11.51 -6.63 -13.68
C ALA A 79 12.35 -6.15 -12.48
N LEU A 80 11.72 -5.62 -11.43
CA LEU A 80 12.41 -5.25 -10.19
C LEU A 80 13.05 -6.45 -9.52
N ALA A 81 12.30 -7.56 -9.36
CA ALA A 81 12.84 -8.78 -8.76
C ALA A 81 14.10 -9.25 -9.51
N ALA A 82 14.07 -9.24 -10.84
CA ALA A 82 15.21 -9.61 -11.67
C ALA A 82 16.37 -8.61 -11.55
N ALA A 83 16.11 -7.31 -11.56
CA ALA A 83 17.13 -6.27 -11.45
C ALA A 83 17.87 -6.33 -10.10
N ILE A 84 17.15 -6.56 -9.00
CA ILE A 84 17.74 -6.71 -7.67
C ILE A 84 18.55 -8.01 -7.59
N ALA A 85 18.00 -9.12 -8.07
CA ALA A 85 18.72 -10.41 -8.07
C ALA A 85 20.04 -10.36 -8.88
N GLN A 86 20.06 -9.55 -9.95
CA GLN A 86 21.24 -9.32 -10.79
C GLN A 86 22.16 -8.21 -10.22
N LYS A 87 21.85 -7.65 -9.06
CA LYS A 87 22.59 -6.56 -8.40
C LYS A 87 22.68 -5.29 -9.26
N LYS A 88 21.72 -5.09 -10.18
CA LYS A 88 21.57 -3.82 -10.91
C LYS A 88 21.13 -2.70 -9.96
N PHE A 89 20.20 -3.02 -9.06
CA PHE A 89 19.79 -2.16 -7.97
C PHE A 89 19.94 -2.89 -6.65
N THR A 90 20.17 -2.13 -5.58
CA THR A 90 20.06 -2.66 -4.21
C THR A 90 18.61 -2.61 -3.75
N ALA A 91 18.22 -3.50 -2.85
CA ALA A 91 16.91 -3.46 -2.21
C ALA A 91 16.70 -2.12 -1.48
N VAL A 92 17.76 -1.55 -0.87
CA VAL A 92 17.69 -0.24 -0.20
C VAL A 92 17.35 0.89 -1.18
N ALA A 93 17.97 0.91 -2.37
CA ALA A 93 17.66 1.92 -3.39
C ALA A 93 16.21 1.82 -3.85
N VAL A 94 15.72 0.59 -4.07
CA VAL A 94 14.33 0.33 -4.46
C VAL A 94 13.37 0.73 -3.35
N ALA A 95 13.57 0.29 -2.11
CA ALA A 95 12.71 0.65 -0.98
C ALA A 95 12.66 2.17 -0.76
N THR A 96 13.80 2.86 -0.89
CA THR A 96 13.86 4.33 -0.77
C THR A 96 13.03 5.02 -1.85
N ALA A 97 13.20 4.63 -3.12
CA ALA A 97 12.50 5.24 -4.25
C ALA A 97 10.97 5.09 -4.11
N PHE A 98 10.51 3.89 -3.75
CA PHE A 98 9.08 3.62 -3.57
C PHE A 98 8.50 4.30 -2.33
N ALA A 99 9.21 4.29 -1.19
CA ALA A 99 8.74 4.98 0.03
C ALA A 99 8.59 6.50 -0.18
N LYS A 100 9.55 7.15 -0.85
CA LYS A 100 9.45 8.57 -1.21
C LYS A 100 8.30 8.83 -2.17
N ARG A 101 8.16 8.05 -3.24
CA ARG A 101 7.06 8.24 -4.19
C ARG A 101 5.69 8.00 -3.55
N ALA A 102 5.60 7.04 -2.62
CA ALA A 102 4.37 6.77 -1.89
C ALA A 102 3.92 7.95 -1.02
N ILE A 103 4.85 8.64 -0.35
CA ILE A 103 4.46 9.80 0.46
C ILE A 103 4.13 11.03 -0.39
N ILE A 104 4.73 11.17 -1.59
CA ILE A 104 4.29 12.16 -2.58
C ILE A 104 2.86 11.85 -3.04
N ALA A 105 2.57 10.59 -3.39
CA ALA A 105 1.25 10.16 -3.80
C ALA A 105 0.20 10.38 -2.70
N HIS A 106 0.56 10.15 -1.43
CA HIS A 106 -0.31 10.41 -0.29
C HIS A 106 -0.70 11.89 -0.18
N GLN A 107 0.26 12.80 -0.33
CA GLN A 107 -0.02 14.24 -0.27
C GLN A 107 -0.97 14.70 -1.39
N LEU A 108 -0.98 14.00 -2.53
CA LEU A 108 -1.82 14.34 -3.67
C LEU A 108 -3.18 13.63 -3.67
N THR A 109 -3.29 12.48 -3.01
CA THR A 109 -4.46 11.58 -3.14
C THR A 109 -5.00 11.03 -1.83
N CYS A 110 -4.37 11.30 -0.68
CA CYS A 110 -4.74 10.78 0.64
C CYS A 110 -4.78 9.23 0.74
N CYS A 111 -3.94 8.53 -0.04
CA CYS A 111 -4.06 7.08 -0.27
C CYS A 111 -3.52 6.14 0.83
N LEU A 112 -2.92 6.66 1.91
CA LEU A 112 -2.19 5.89 2.92
C LEU A 112 -2.83 6.06 4.31
N THR A 113 -2.67 5.04 5.14
CA THR A 113 -3.02 5.06 6.57
C THR A 113 -1.78 4.91 7.45
N GLU A 114 -0.71 4.32 6.92
CA GLU A 114 0.60 4.24 7.57
C GLU A 114 1.72 4.35 6.53
N TRP A 115 2.83 4.97 6.93
CA TRP A 115 4.06 5.08 6.16
C TRP A 115 5.23 4.81 7.12
N PHE A 116 6.06 3.82 6.79
CA PHE A 116 7.09 3.28 7.69
C PHE A 116 8.37 2.98 6.91
N MET A 117 8.97 4.04 6.37
CA MET A 117 10.19 3.94 5.56
C MET A 117 11.35 3.31 6.33
N ASP A 118 11.56 3.65 7.60
CA ASP A 118 12.72 3.16 8.36
C ASP A 118 12.73 1.62 8.47
N GLU A 119 11.59 1.01 8.79
CA GLU A 119 11.45 -0.45 8.81
C GLU A 119 11.71 -1.07 7.43
N ALA A 120 11.18 -0.45 6.37
CA ALA A 120 11.39 -0.91 5.00
C ALA A 120 12.88 -0.89 4.62
N ILE A 121 13.60 0.16 5.03
CA ILE A 121 15.03 0.30 4.79
C ILE A 121 15.84 -0.72 5.58
N ASP A 122 15.48 -1.00 6.82
CA ASP A 122 16.19 -1.99 7.64
C ASP A 122 16.00 -3.42 7.11
N GLN A 123 14.79 -3.78 6.67
CA GLN A 123 14.55 -5.04 5.96
C GLN A 123 15.35 -5.09 4.65
N ALA A 124 15.37 -4.00 3.88
CA ALA A 124 16.10 -3.93 2.63
C ALA A 124 17.62 -4.09 2.81
N LYS A 125 18.21 -3.49 3.85
CA LYS A 125 19.63 -3.68 4.20
C LYS A 125 19.93 -5.15 4.49
N ALA A 126 19.10 -5.82 5.30
CA ALA A 126 19.28 -7.23 5.62
C ALA A 126 19.21 -8.14 4.36
N LEU A 127 18.36 -7.78 3.40
CA LEU A 127 18.27 -8.47 2.10
C LEU A 127 19.54 -8.25 1.26
N ASP A 128 20.00 -7.00 1.14
CA ASP A 128 21.23 -6.68 0.41
C ASP A 128 22.45 -7.38 1.03
N GLU A 129 22.58 -7.40 2.36
CA GLU A 129 23.63 -8.12 3.08
C GLU A 129 23.58 -9.63 2.81
N HIS A 130 22.38 -10.22 2.83
CA HIS A 130 22.20 -11.63 2.50
C HIS A 130 22.66 -11.95 1.07
N LEU A 131 22.25 -11.13 0.10
CA LEU A 131 22.61 -11.31 -1.31
C LEU A 131 24.12 -11.10 -1.54
N ALA A 132 24.73 -10.14 -0.84
CA ALA A 132 26.18 -9.92 -0.88
C ALA A 132 26.95 -11.12 -0.32
N LYS A 133 26.51 -11.65 0.83
CA LYS A 133 27.18 -12.77 1.53
C LYS A 133 27.01 -14.11 0.84
N THR A 134 25.82 -14.41 0.33
CA THR A 134 25.48 -15.76 -0.18
C THR A 134 25.51 -15.86 -1.70
N GLY A 135 25.45 -14.72 -2.41
CA GLY A 135 25.27 -14.67 -3.86
C GLY A 135 23.89 -15.13 -4.33
N LYS A 136 22.93 -15.34 -3.42
CA LYS A 136 21.58 -15.83 -3.72
C LYS A 136 20.54 -14.92 -3.08
N THR A 137 19.38 -14.81 -3.71
CA THR A 137 18.22 -14.14 -3.12
C THR A 137 17.56 -15.04 -2.07
N VAL A 138 16.93 -14.44 -1.06
CA VAL A 138 16.14 -15.18 -0.05
C VAL A 138 14.89 -15.84 -0.64
N GLY A 139 14.44 -15.35 -1.80
CA GLY A 139 13.25 -15.79 -2.47
C GLY A 139 12.95 -14.96 -3.72
N PRO A 140 11.84 -15.27 -4.41
CA PRO A 140 11.49 -14.64 -5.67
C PRO A 140 11.13 -13.15 -5.54
N LEU A 141 10.69 -12.69 -4.36
CA LEU A 141 10.31 -11.30 -4.11
C LEU A 141 11.40 -10.49 -3.40
N HIS A 142 12.64 -10.98 -3.38
CA HIS A 142 13.76 -10.33 -2.68
C HIS A 142 13.90 -8.85 -3.05
N GLY A 143 13.57 -7.97 -2.10
CA GLY A 143 13.65 -6.50 -2.24
C GLY A 143 12.47 -5.85 -2.96
N VAL A 144 11.46 -6.63 -3.38
CA VAL A 144 10.30 -6.10 -4.12
C VAL A 144 9.36 -5.36 -3.17
N PRO A 145 9.01 -4.09 -3.44
CA PRO A 145 8.12 -3.30 -2.60
C PRO A 145 6.66 -3.69 -2.82
N ILE A 146 5.92 -3.95 -1.73
CA ILE A 146 4.49 -4.28 -1.77
C ILE A 146 3.75 -3.41 -0.77
N SER A 147 2.65 -2.79 -1.21
CA SER A 147 1.74 -2.05 -0.32
C SER A 147 0.60 -2.94 0.17
N VAL A 148 0.10 -2.66 1.37
CA VAL A 148 -0.88 -3.53 2.04
C VAL A 148 -2.14 -2.74 2.40
N LYS A 149 -3.33 -3.22 2.05
CA LYS A 149 -4.59 -2.59 2.50
C LYS A 149 -4.70 -2.62 4.02
N GLU A 150 -5.16 -1.53 4.63
CA GLU A 150 -5.17 -1.33 6.09
C GLU A 150 -5.79 -2.50 6.89
N MET A 151 -6.89 -3.11 6.45
CA MET A 151 -7.51 -4.21 7.21
C MET A 151 -6.68 -5.51 7.27
N ILE A 152 -5.67 -5.65 6.41
CA ILE A 152 -4.91 -6.90 6.26
C ILE A 152 -3.84 -6.95 7.34
N PRO A 153 -3.82 -7.97 8.23
CA PRO A 153 -2.85 -8.01 9.31
C PRO A 153 -1.40 -8.03 8.86
N LEU A 154 -0.61 -7.15 9.48
CA LEU A 154 0.83 -6.97 9.26
C LEU A 154 1.49 -6.71 10.61
N ALA A 155 2.42 -7.57 11.03
CA ALA A 155 2.99 -7.54 12.38
C ALA A 155 3.56 -6.16 12.75
N GLY A 156 3.22 -5.65 13.93
CA GLY A 156 3.67 -4.35 14.44
C GLY A 156 2.91 -3.14 13.91
N HIS A 157 1.96 -3.34 12.98
CA HIS A 157 1.21 -2.26 12.35
C HIS A 157 -0.26 -2.25 12.74
N HIS A 158 -0.92 -1.14 12.46
CA HIS A 158 -2.32 -0.99 12.73
C HIS A 158 -3.20 -1.65 11.68
N SER A 159 -4.28 -2.27 12.16
CA SER A 159 -5.40 -2.70 11.35
C SER A 159 -6.70 -2.17 11.93
N SER A 160 -7.66 -1.89 11.06
CA SER A 160 -9.01 -1.49 11.44
C SER A 160 -9.99 -1.91 10.34
N LEU A 161 -11.28 -1.78 10.62
CA LEU A 161 -12.34 -1.85 9.61
C LEU A 161 -12.73 -0.45 9.13
N GLY A 162 -11.82 0.53 9.19
CA GLY A 162 -12.06 1.94 8.91
C GLY A 162 -12.73 2.72 10.06
N PHE A 163 -13.10 2.05 11.16
CA PHE A 163 -13.65 2.67 12.36
C PHE A 163 -12.59 2.80 13.45
N LEU A 164 -12.51 3.95 14.12
CA LEU A 164 -11.57 4.19 15.23
C LEU A 164 -11.64 3.10 16.31
N ILE A 165 -12.85 2.71 16.72
CA ILE A 165 -13.07 1.69 17.76
C ILE A 165 -12.57 0.29 17.39
N THR A 166 -12.37 0.02 16.10
CA THR A 166 -11.86 -1.27 15.61
C THR A 166 -10.34 -1.27 15.42
N ARG A 167 -9.68 -0.13 15.64
CA ARG A 167 -8.24 0.03 15.43
C ARG A 167 -7.45 -0.69 16.52
N HIS A 168 -6.54 -1.56 16.10
CA HIS A 168 -5.64 -2.32 16.97
C HIS A 168 -4.28 -2.49 16.29
N ILE A 169 -3.28 -2.99 17.00
CA ILE A 169 -1.97 -3.38 16.45
C ILE A 169 -2.00 -4.89 16.25
N ASP A 170 -1.54 -5.37 15.09
CA ASP A 170 -1.41 -6.80 14.83
C ASP A 170 -0.11 -7.35 15.40
N ASP A 171 -0.20 -8.42 16.19
CA ASP A 171 0.99 -9.09 16.74
C ASP A 171 1.72 -9.96 15.69
N LYS A 172 1.02 -10.34 14.62
CA LYS A 172 1.53 -11.24 13.57
C LYS A 172 1.05 -10.83 12.20
N ASP A 173 1.85 -11.17 11.19
CA ASP A 173 1.41 -11.12 9.80
C ASP A 173 0.24 -12.08 9.58
N SER A 174 -0.70 -11.69 8.72
CA SER A 174 -1.62 -12.67 8.13
C SER A 174 -0.86 -13.70 7.31
N HIS A 175 -1.45 -14.87 7.09
CA HIS A 175 -0.72 -15.99 6.47
C HIS A 175 -0.12 -15.64 5.09
N MET A 176 -0.87 -14.90 4.26
CA MET A 176 -0.35 -14.46 2.97
C MET A 176 0.77 -13.42 3.12
N MET A 177 0.66 -12.47 4.07
CA MET A 177 1.74 -11.48 4.28
C MET A 177 3.02 -12.16 4.77
N ALA A 178 2.91 -13.17 5.63
CA ALA A 178 4.05 -13.98 6.07
C ALA A 178 4.73 -14.69 4.88
N ILE A 179 3.96 -15.30 3.97
CA ILE A 179 4.51 -15.93 2.76
C ILE A 179 5.28 -14.92 1.89
N LEU A 180 4.70 -13.73 1.67
CA LEU A 180 5.35 -12.68 0.88
C LEU A 180 6.63 -12.16 1.56
N ARG A 181 6.60 -11.94 2.88
CA ARG A 181 7.77 -11.55 3.67
C ARG A 181 8.88 -12.60 3.57
N HIS A 182 8.55 -13.88 3.72
CA HIS A 182 9.49 -14.99 3.56
C HIS A 182 9.99 -15.18 2.13
N ALA A 183 9.25 -14.70 1.12
CA ALA A 183 9.70 -14.64 -0.26
C ALA A 183 10.64 -13.44 -0.51
N GLY A 184 10.82 -12.55 0.46
CA GLY A 184 11.73 -11.42 0.44
C GLY A 184 11.10 -10.07 0.15
N ALA A 185 9.75 -9.98 0.14
CA ALA A 185 9.06 -8.71 -0.09
C ALA A 185 9.38 -7.68 1.00
N VAL A 186 9.38 -6.41 0.60
CA VAL A 186 9.55 -5.26 1.49
C VAL A 186 8.23 -4.51 1.61
N PHE A 187 7.67 -4.46 2.82
CA PHE A 187 6.50 -3.64 3.11
C PHE A 187 6.96 -2.28 3.64
N TYR A 188 6.26 -1.21 3.27
CA TYR A 188 6.66 0.16 3.59
C TYR A 188 5.49 1.12 3.86
N CYS A 189 4.26 0.69 3.58
CA CYS A 189 3.07 1.46 3.85
C CYS A 189 1.82 0.57 3.99
N LYS A 190 0.81 1.10 4.69
CA LYS A 190 -0.56 0.61 4.60
C LYS A 190 -1.44 1.62 3.87
N THR A 191 -2.38 1.11 3.08
CA THR A 191 -3.22 1.89 2.16
C THR A 191 -4.64 2.02 2.67
N ALA A 192 -5.23 3.19 2.40
CA ALA A 192 -6.55 3.56 2.88
C ALA A 192 -7.68 2.72 2.29
N GLN A 193 -8.73 2.58 3.09
CA GLN A 193 -9.98 1.87 2.80
C GLN A 193 -11.16 2.64 3.45
N PRO A 194 -12.40 2.44 2.97
CA PRO A 194 -13.59 3.03 3.57
C PRO A 194 -13.98 2.36 4.88
N GLN A 195 -14.78 3.07 5.67
CA GLN A 195 -15.48 2.53 6.83
C GLN A 195 -16.28 1.27 6.50
N GLY A 196 -16.19 0.28 7.38
CA GLY A 196 -16.74 -1.06 7.21
C GLY A 196 -16.15 -1.85 6.04
N VAL A 197 -15.12 -1.32 5.35
CA VAL A 197 -14.56 -1.91 4.12
C VAL A 197 -15.63 -2.10 3.02
N MET A 198 -16.78 -1.44 3.16
CA MET A 198 -18.01 -1.75 2.43
C MET A 198 -18.50 -0.53 1.63
N HIS A 199 -17.66 -0.03 0.74
CA HIS A 199 -18.03 1.01 -0.20
C HIS A 199 -17.13 0.99 -1.44
N LEU A 200 -17.67 1.37 -2.61
CA LEU A 200 -16.91 1.52 -3.86
C LEU A 200 -16.34 2.93 -4.06
N GLU A 201 -16.19 3.67 -2.97
CA GLU A 201 -15.45 4.93 -2.85
C GLU A 201 -14.71 4.87 -1.50
N THR A 202 -13.46 5.32 -1.47
CA THR A 202 -12.63 5.24 -0.27
C THR A 202 -12.58 6.57 0.47
N VAL A 203 -13.28 6.65 1.60
CA VAL A 203 -13.18 7.75 2.57
C VAL A 203 -12.76 7.15 3.92
N SER A 204 -11.58 7.54 4.38
CA SER A 204 -10.97 7.04 5.62
C SER A 204 -10.91 8.14 6.69
N LEU A 205 -10.39 7.79 7.87
CA LEU A 205 -10.11 8.75 8.94
C LEU A 205 -9.12 9.85 8.51
N TYR A 206 -8.23 9.55 7.56
CA TYR A 206 -7.25 10.51 7.04
C TYR A 206 -7.85 11.45 5.98
N GLY A 207 -8.91 11.01 5.29
CA GLY A 207 -9.57 11.77 4.24
C GLY A 207 -10.09 10.89 3.10
N ARG A 208 -10.59 11.57 2.05
CA ARG A 208 -11.09 10.95 0.83
C ARG A 208 -9.93 10.63 -0.11
N VAL A 209 -9.89 9.39 -0.61
CA VAL A 209 -8.90 9.00 -1.61
C VAL A 209 -9.32 9.49 -3.00
N LEU A 210 -8.46 10.30 -3.61
CA LEU A 210 -8.70 10.93 -4.90
C LEU A 210 -8.11 10.09 -6.04
N ASN A 211 -8.75 10.13 -7.20
CA ASN A 211 -8.21 9.49 -8.40
C ASN A 211 -7.07 10.34 -8.98
N PRO A 212 -5.86 9.79 -9.18
CA PRO A 212 -4.73 10.60 -9.62
C PRO A 212 -4.84 11.12 -11.08
N PHE A 213 -5.64 10.47 -11.93
CA PHE A 213 -5.90 10.97 -13.29
C PHE A 213 -6.84 12.18 -13.31
N ASN A 214 -7.70 12.29 -12.30
CA ASN A 214 -8.61 13.40 -12.09
C ASN A 214 -8.98 13.49 -10.61
N ILE A 215 -8.37 14.40 -9.88
CA ILE A 215 -8.55 14.51 -8.42
C ILE A 215 -9.99 14.81 -7.99
N ASN A 216 -10.85 15.28 -8.91
CA ASN A 216 -12.28 15.47 -8.65
C ASN A 216 -13.09 14.16 -8.68
N LEU A 217 -12.48 13.03 -9.01
CA LEU A 217 -13.12 11.72 -9.07
C LEU A 217 -12.62 10.79 -7.96
N THR A 218 -13.40 9.76 -7.67
CA THR A 218 -13.02 8.70 -6.72
C THR A 218 -11.98 7.74 -7.31
N ALA A 219 -11.03 7.29 -6.48
CA ALA A 219 -10.16 6.16 -6.80
C ALA A 219 -10.87 4.79 -6.70
N GLY A 220 -12.15 4.78 -6.35
CA GLY A 220 -12.94 3.57 -6.12
C GLY A 220 -12.77 3.03 -4.70
N GLY A 221 -13.25 1.81 -4.46
CA GLY A 221 -13.17 1.17 -3.16
C GLY A 221 -13.53 -0.31 -3.19
N SER A 222 -13.29 -1.06 -2.12
CA SER A 222 -12.71 -0.58 -0.85
C SER A 222 -11.18 -0.60 -0.83
N THR A 223 -10.50 -1.06 -1.89
CA THR A 223 -9.04 -0.98 -2.04
C THR A 223 -8.62 0.26 -2.84
N GLY A 224 -9.25 1.42 -2.59
CA GLY A 224 -9.00 2.64 -3.35
C GLY A 224 -7.64 3.27 -3.06
N GLY A 225 -7.16 3.20 -1.81
CA GLY A 225 -5.82 3.68 -1.45
C GLY A 225 -4.72 2.95 -2.23
N GLY A 226 -4.80 1.61 -2.28
CA GLY A 226 -3.88 0.79 -3.06
C GLY A 226 -3.90 1.09 -4.55
N ALA A 227 -5.09 1.31 -5.13
CA ALA A 227 -5.23 1.67 -6.54
C ALA A 227 -4.67 3.06 -6.87
N ALA A 228 -4.97 4.09 -6.06
CA ALA A 228 -4.40 5.42 -6.25
C ALA A 228 -2.86 5.40 -6.15
N LEU A 229 -2.33 4.67 -5.16
CA LEU A 229 -0.88 4.51 -4.98
C LEU A 229 -0.21 3.82 -6.18
N LEU A 230 -0.79 2.72 -6.68
CA LEU A 230 -0.28 2.00 -7.85
C LEU A 230 -0.32 2.84 -9.13
N ALA A 231 -1.42 3.56 -9.37
CA ALA A 231 -1.53 4.47 -10.52
C ALA A 231 -0.42 5.55 -10.48
N MET A 232 -0.14 6.08 -9.29
CA MET A 232 0.96 7.03 -9.07
C MET A 232 2.37 6.40 -9.10
N ARG A 233 2.47 5.09 -9.38
CA ARG A 233 3.72 4.31 -9.37
C ARG A 233 4.41 4.26 -8.00
N GLY A 234 3.66 4.53 -6.94
CA GLY A 234 4.15 4.45 -5.56
C GLY A 234 4.24 3.02 -5.03
N SER A 235 3.80 2.02 -5.81
CA SER A 235 3.99 0.58 -5.58
C SER A 235 4.06 -0.16 -6.92
N VAL A 236 4.47 -1.44 -6.92
CA VAL A 236 4.33 -2.36 -8.08
C VAL A 236 3.25 -3.43 -7.86
N LEU A 237 2.97 -3.76 -6.61
CA LEU A 237 1.86 -4.63 -6.20
C LEU A 237 1.18 -4.04 -4.97
N SER A 238 -0.14 -4.12 -4.92
CA SER A 238 -0.92 -3.76 -3.73
C SER A 238 -1.83 -4.91 -3.34
N MET A 239 -1.82 -5.25 -2.05
CA MET A 239 -2.65 -6.32 -1.52
C MET A 239 -4.04 -5.80 -1.16
N GLY A 240 -5.08 -6.47 -1.66
CA GLY A 240 -6.47 -6.09 -1.46
C GLY A 240 -7.40 -7.25 -1.11
N THR A 241 -8.66 -6.89 -0.87
CA THR A 241 -9.78 -7.79 -0.60
C THR A 241 -10.96 -7.43 -1.49
N ASP A 242 -11.75 -8.42 -1.91
CA ASP A 242 -12.89 -8.28 -2.83
C ASP A 242 -14.00 -9.26 -2.49
N ILE A 243 -15.13 -8.71 -2.02
CA ILE A 243 -16.43 -9.39 -1.90
C ILE A 243 -17.34 -8.90 -3.03
N GLY A 244 -17.53 -7.58 -3.12
CA GLY A 244 -18.45 -6.92 -4.06
C GLY A 244 -17.78 -6.10 -5.15
N GLY A 245 -16.53 -6.40 -5.52
CA GLY A 245 -15.76 -5.63 -6.50
C GLY A 245 -14.61 -4.82 -5.91
N SER A 246 -14.26 -5.01 -4.64
CA SER A 246 -13.34 -4.14 -3.93
C SER A 246 -11.86 -4.19 -4.35
N ILE A 247 -11.47 -5.12 -5.22
CA ILE A 247 -10.20 -5.10 -5.97
C ILE A 247 -10.47 -4.59 -7.40
N ARG A 248 -11.47 -5.17 -8.07
CA ARG A 248 -11.74 -4.94 -9.50
C ARG A 248 -12.23 -3.53 -9.82
N ALA A 249 -13.11 -2.97 -9.00
CA ALA A 249 -13.65 -1.63 -9.18
C ALA A 249 -12.58 -0.53 -9.05
N PRO A 250 -11.80 -0.44 -7.95
CA PRO A 250 -10.74 0.57 -7.86
C PRO A 250 -9.63 0.34 -8.90
N ALA A 251 -9.33 -0.92 -9.27
CA ALA A 251 -8.43 -1.19 -10.40
C ALA A 251 -8.97 -0.60 -11.71
N GLY A 252 -10.25 -0.82 -12.03
CA GLY A 252 -10.89 -0.25 -13.22
C GLY A 252 -10.90 1.29 -13.21
N PHE A 253 -11.13 1.91 -12.06
CA PHE A 253 -11.17 3.37 -11.94
C PHE A 253 -9.80 4.03 -12.09
N CYS A 254 -8.74 3.32 -11.68
CA CYS A 254 -7.36 3.80 -11.73
C CYS A 254 -6.55 3.21 -12.89
N GLY A 255 -7.18 2.53 -13.87
CA GLY A 255 -6.49 2.00 -15.05
C GLY A 255 -5.47 0.90 -14.74
N LEU A 256 -5.79 0.01 -13.81
CA LEU A 256 -4.90 -1.05 -13.31
C LEU A 256 -5.47 -2.45 -13.56
N TYR A 257 -4.62 -3.46 -13.35
CA TYR A 257 -5.05 -4.85 -13.24
C TYR A 257 -5.46 -5.14 -11.79
N GLY A 258 -6.61 -5.79 -11.63
CA GLY A 258 -7.09 -6.28 -10.33
C GLY A 258 -7.50 -7.73 -10.43
N PHE A 259 -6.82 -8.61 -9.69
CA PHE A 259 -7.08 -10.04 -9.72
C PHE A 259 -7.88 -10.48 -8.48
N LYS A 260 -9.18 -10.72 -8.66
CA LYS A 260 -10.00 -11.42 -7.66
C LYS A 260 -9.95 -12.91 -7.93
N ALA A 261 -9.18 -13.65 -7.14
CA ALA A 261 -9.12 -15.09 -7.25
C ALA A 261 -10.49 -15.74 -6.97
N THR A 262 -10.67 -17.00 -7.42
CA THR A 262 -11.71 -17.87 -6.87
C THR A 262 -11.50 -17.97 -5.36
N SER A 263 -12.58 -17.86 -4.57
CA SER A 263 -12.49 -17.89 -3.11
C SER A 263 -11.74 -19.14 -2.64
N TYR A 264 -10.92 -18.99 -1.60
CA TYR A 264 -10.01 -20.01 -1.06
C TYR A 264 -8.85 -20.48 -1.98
N THR A 265 -8.67 -19.89 -3.17
CA THR A 265 -7.50 -20.21 -4.01
C THR A 265 -6.22 -19.63 -3.46
N LEU A 266 -6.29 -18.45 -2.86
CA LEU A 266 -5.17 -17.79 -2.19
C LEU A 266 -5.31 -17.93 -0.67
N PRO A 267 -4.20 -17.92 0.11
CA PRO A 267 -4.27 -18.01 1.56
C PRO A 267 -5.09 -16.87 2.18
N THR A 268 -6.17 -17.20 2.87
CA THR A 268 -7.05 -16.24 3.57
C THR A 268 -7.08 -16.43 5.09
N ARG A 269 -6.24 -17.32 5.63
CA ARG A 269 -6.11 -17.51 7.08
C ARG A 269 -5.58 -16.21 7.73
N ASP A 270 -6.23 -15.82 8.82
CA ASP A 270 -5.91 -14.62 9.60
C ASP A 270 -5.97 -13.32 8.77
N PHE A 271 -6.76 -13.29 7.69
CA PHE A 271 -6.85 -12.13 6.79
C PHE A 271 -7.88 -11.08 7.23
N VAL A 272 -8.81 -11.52 8.08
CA VAL A 272 -9.75 -10.66 8.78
C VAL A 272 -9.38 -10.77 10.25
N GLY A 273 -9.07 -9.64 10.87
CA GLY A 273 -8.71 -9.58 12.30
C GLY A 273 -9.83 -10.12 13.22
N PRO A 274 -9.63 -10.09 14.54
CA PRO A 274 -10.57 -10.66 15.52
C PRO A 274 -12.01 -10.13 15.44
N SER A 275 -12.21 -8.98 14.80
CA SER A 275 -13.49 -8.27 14.66
C SER A 275 -14.23 -8.54 13.35
N GLY A 276 -14.06 -9.72 12.74
CA GLY A 276 -14.47 -10.00 11.35
C GLY A 276 -15.93 -9.75 10.95
N PHE A 277 -16.19 -9.77 9.64
CA PHE A 277 -17.48 -9.37 9.06
C PHE A 277 -18.50 -10.50 9.05
N ALA A 278 -19.69 -10.25 9.62
CA ALA A 278 -20.86 -11.15 9.49
C ALA A 278 -21.34 -11.33 8.03
N ALA A 279 -20.92 -10.46 7.10
CA ALA A 279 -21.32 -10.53 5.68
C ALA A 279 -20.72 -11.72 4.91
N GLU A 280 -19.67 -12.37 5.42
CA GLU A 280 -19.07 -13.58 4.79
C GLU A 280 -19.97 -14.83 4.87
N LEU A 281 -21.12 -14.76 5.54
CA LEU A 281 -22.03 -15.90 5.69
C LEU A 281 -22.58 -16.46 4.36
N ASN A 282 -22.73 -15.61 3.33
CA ASN A 282 -23.35 -16.01 2.05
C ASN A 282 -22.49 -15.70 0.81
N ILE A 283 -21.67 -14.65 0.85
CA ILE A 283 -20.76 -14.29 -0.24
C ILE A 283 -19.35 -14.27 0.33
N LEU A 284 -18.57 -15.28 -0.07
CA LEU A 284 -17.22 -15.45 0.42
C LEU A 284 -16.29 -14.36 -0.14
N GLY A 285 -15.60 -13.68 0.76
CA GLY A 285 -14.51 -12.79 0.38
C GLY A 285 -13.39 -13.51 -0.33
N SER A 286 -12.69 -12.77 -1.18
CA SER A 286 -11.47 -13.20 -1.83
C SER A 286 -10.39 -12.15 -1.64
N THR A 287 -9.14 -12.60 -1.66
CA THR A 287 -7.96 -11.75 -1.57
C THR A 287 -7.28 -11.73 -2.93
N GLY A 288 -6.47 -10.70 -3.17
CA GLY A 288 -5.67 -10.69 -4.38
C GLY A 288 -4.87 -9.42 -4.58
N PRO A 289 -3.96 -9.44 -5.56
CA PRO A 289 -3.17 -8.29 -5.93
C PRO A 289 -3.95 -7.33 -6.84
N LEU A 290 -3.61 -6.05 -6.69
CA LEU A 290 -3.67 -5.07 -7.76
C LEU A 290 -2.24 -4.87 -8.28
N GLY A 291 -2.10 -4.53 -9.55
CA GLY A 291 -0.80 -4.21 -10.16
C GLY A 291 -0.95 -3.52 -11.51
N VAL A 292 0.20 -3.23 -12.12
CA VAL A 292 0.27 -2.40 -13.33
C VAL A 292 0.31 -3.21 -14.62
N LEU A 293 0.73 -4.47 -14.54
CA LEU A 293 0.79 -5.39 -15.68
C LEU A 293 0.25 -6.77 -15.32
N LEU A 294 -0.32 -7.47 -16.32
CA LEU A 294 -0.87 -8.81 -16.13
C LEU A 294 0.18 -9.81 -15.63
N ARG A 295 1.42 -9.72 -16.12
CA ARG A 295 2.50 -10.63 -15.72
C ARG A 295 2.86 -10.52 -14.24
N ASP A 296 2.60 -9.38 -13.59
CA ASP A 296 2.80 -9.24 -12.15
C ASP A 296 1.78 -10.07 -11.37
N MET A 297 0.57 -10.24 -11.91
CA MET A 297 -0.47 -11.09 -11.30
C MET A 297 -0.05 -12.56 -11.37
N ASP A 298 0.43 -13.01 -12.52
CA ASP A 298 0.93 -14.37 -12.71
C ASP A 298 2.12 -14.65 -11.81
N PHE A 299 3.06 -13.71 -11.75
CA PHE A 299 4.22 -13.79 -10.87
C PHE A 299 3.80 -13.89 -9.40
N PHE A 300 2.92 -13.01 -8.93
CA PHE A 300 2.37 -13.05 -7.57
C PHE A 300 1.74 -14.42 -7.24
N VAL A 301 0.87 -14.92 -8.11
CA VAL A 301 0.20 -16.23 -7.91
C VAL A 301 1.23 -17.36 -7.89
N SER A 302 2.27 -17.30 -8.71
CA SER A 302 3.34 -18.31 -8.75
C SER A 302 4.11 -18.37 -7.42
N VAL A 303 4.41 -17.22 -6.82
CA VAL A 303 5.11 -17.13 -5.52
C VAL A 303 4.27 -17.78 -4.43
N LEU A 304 2.96 -17.51 -4.39
CA LEU A 304 2.08 -18.12 -3.41
C LEU A 304 1.95 -19.64 -3.59
N LYS A 305 1.79 -20.12 -4.84
CA LYS A 305 1.69 -21.57 -5.13
C LYS A 305 2.95 -22.34 -4.73
N GLN A 306 4.13 -21.75 -4.95
CA GLN A 306 5.42 -22.35 -4.59
C GLN A 306 5.66 -22.44 -3.07
N ARG A 307 4.84 -21.77 -2.25
CA ARG A 307 5.05 -21.75 -0.79
C ARG A 307 3.85 -22.26 0.00
N ASN A 308 2.74 -22.55 -0.66
CA ASN A 308 1.56 -23.17 -0.04
C ASN A 308 1.88 -24.53 0.63
N HIS A 309 2.89 -25.26 0.18
CA HIS A 309 3.29 -26.54 0.80
C HIS A 309 4.12 -26.39 2.08
N ILE A 310 4.64 -25.20 2.39
CA ILE A 310 5.47 -24.98 3.59
C ILE A 310 4.60 -24.76 4.84
N TRP A 311 3.31 -24.43 4.66
CA TRP A 311 2.43 -24.04 5.77
C TRP A 311 1.06 -24.75 5.77
N MET A 312 0.76 -25.59 4.77
CA MET A 312 -0.38 -26.53 4.83
C MET A 312 -0.15 -27.70 5.80
N THR A 313 1.03 -27.80 6.43
CA THR A 313 1.35 -28.77 7.47
C THR A 313 1.51 -28.09 8.82
N ARG A 314 0.39 -27.80 9.49
CA ARG A 314 0.28 -27.96 10.94
C ARG A 314 -1.20 -28.11 11.31
N ALA A 315 -1.44 -29.25 11.96
CA ALA A 315 -2.69 -29.77 12.49
C ALA A 315 -3.45 -28.77 13.36
#